data_AF-A0A2H0I7X2-F1
#
_entry.id   AF-A0A2H0I7X2-F1
#
_cell.length_a   1.000
_cell.length_b   1.000
_cell.length_c   1.000
_cell.angle_alpha   90.00
_cell.angle_beta   90.00
_cell.angle_gamma   90.00
#
_symmetry.space_group_name_H-M   'P 1'
#
loop_
_entity.id
_entity.type
_entity.pdbx_description
1 polymer ?
#
loop_
_entity_poly.entity_id
_entity_poly.type
_entity_poly.pdbx_seq_one_letter_code
_entity_poly.pdbx_strand_id
1 'polypeptide(L)'
;MTKRRLTGQQQARIRANQDAELLSYDAKAIVLKRYRDEALVWLEQGEEVTASIRRTLDHLVPGDEVALSKDKGWVVTARFPRKTVLSRDSRLGKTKWIAANITQMIIVLAVVPETSASLIDNYLLAAANLGVKPILLVNKVDLAESLEAGLEPYKLYQDLGFELYVCSVNQPETLVALKQALLDETSIFVGQSGVGKSSLLQTLLPHKALEVGEISEKQQLGRHTTSLSEYFLLPEGGGVIDSPGVREFVLNEFSASDLFTAFPELMRTGSCQFRNCQHEAEPGCALTGLVKGGLMSAERFEHFMTLFKRASR
;
A
#
# COMPACT_ATOMS: atom_id res chain seq x y z
N MET A 1 -33.60 -13.94 1.22
CA MET A 1 -33.37 -14.76 0.00
C MET A 1 -31.90 -15.19 -0.02
N THR A 2 -31.64 -16.48 0.14
CA THR A 2 -30.30 -17.07 0.20
C THR A 2 -29.61 -16.91 -1.16
N LYS A 3 -28.45 -16.23 -1.24
CA LYS A 3 -27.65 -16.14 -2.48
C LYS A 3 -27.30 -17.57 -2.91
N ARG A 4 -27.95 -18.04 -3.99
CA ARG A 4 -27.74 -19.37 -4.57
C ARG A 4 -26.27 -19.46 -5.01
N ARG A 5 -25.52 -20.41 -4.45
CA ARG A 5 -24.10 -20.60 -4.77
C ARG A 5 -24.01 -21.05 -6.22
N LEU A 6 -23.30 -20.29 -7.05
CA LEU A 6 -23.12 -20.59 -8.48
C LEU A 6 -22.42 -21.95 -8.64
N THR A 7 -22.84 -22.73 -9.64
CA THR A 7 -22.18 -24.00 -9.97
C THR A 7 -20.83 -23.75 -10.66
N GLY A 8 -19.91 -24.73 -10.63
CA GLY A 8 -18.60 -24.59 -11.30
C GLY A 8 -18.73 -24.32 -12.81
N GLN A 9 -19.73 -24.89 -13.48
CA GLN A 9 -20.05 -24.59 -14.88
C GLN A 9 -20.53 -23.14 -15.08
N GLN A 10 -21.33 -22.61 -14.15
CA GLN A 10 -21.76 -21.21 -14.19
C GLN A 10 -20.57 -20.26 -13.99
N GLN A 11 -19.65 -20.58 -13.07
CA GLN A 11 -18.42 -19.80 -12.86
C GLN A 11 -17.51 -19.82 -14.08
N ALA A 12 -17.31 -20.99 -14.70
CA ALA A 12 -16.51 -21.13 -15.92
C ALA A 12 -17.09 -20.32 -17.09
N ARG A 13 -18.43 -20.34 -17.25
CA ARG A 13 -19.12 -19.55 -18.27
C ARG A 13 -19.02 -18.05 -18.01
N ILE A 14 -19.14 -17.60 -16.75
CA ILE A 14 -18.93 -16.19 -16.39
C ILE A 14 -17.52 -15.75 -16.74
N ARG A 15 -16.51 -16.58 -16.42
CA ARG A 15 -15.11 -16.29 -16.74
C ARG A 15 -14.88 -16.22 -18.25
N ALA A 16 -15.34 -17.21 -19.01
CA ALA A 16 -15.21 -17.20 -20.47
C ALA A 16 -15.89 -15.98 -21.12
N ASN A 17 -17.05 -15.57 -20.61
CA ASN A 17 -17.70 -14.34 -21.05
C ASN A 17 -16.89 -13.10 -20.71
N GLN A 18 -16.30 -13.02 -19.50
CA GLN A 18 -15.41 -11.90 -19.14
C GLN A 18 -14.19 -11.85 -20.06
N ASP A 19 -13.55 -12.99 -20.31
CA ASP A 19 -12.37 -13.07 -21.18
C ASP A 19 -12.70 -12.59 -22.61
N ALA A 20 -13.89 -12.91 -23.13
CA ALA A 20 -14.36 -12.41 -24.43
C ALA A 20 -14.60 -10.88 -24.43
N GLU A 21 -15.16 -10.34 -23.35
CA GLU A 21 -15.41 -8.89 -23.20
C GLU A 21 -14.10 -8.11 -23.08
N LEU A 22 -13.04 -8.70 -22.50
CA LEU A 22 -11.70 -8.12 -22.47
C LEU A 22 -11.05 -8.07 -23.87
N LEU A 23 -11.58 -8.78 -24.87
CA LEU A 23 -11.10 -8.74 -26.26
C LEU A 23 -11.90 -7.76 -27.15
N SER A 24 -13.03 -7.24 -26.67
CA SER A 24 -13.94 -6.39 -27.46
C SER A 24 -14.68 -5.42 -26.54
N TYR A 25 -13.99 -4.36 -26.12
CA TYR A 25 -14.54 -3.29 -25.28
C TYR A 25 -14.43 -1.92 -25.97
N ASP A 26 -15.30 -0.99 -25.58
CA ASP A 26 -15.33 0.37 -26.13
C ASP A 26 -14.32 1.30 -25.46
N ALA A 27 -14.05 1.08 -24.17
CA ALA A 27 -13.02 1.82 -23.42
C ALA A 27 -12.43 0.97 -22.29
N LYS A 28 -11.19 1.30 -21.91
CA LYS A 28 -10.53 0.81 -20.71
C LYS A 28 -10.47 1.92 -19.67
N ALA A 29 -10.64 1.55 -18.40
CA ALA A 29 -10.64 2.50 -17.30
C ALA A 29 -10.05 1.91 -16.02
N ILE A 30 -9.74 2.80 -15.07
CA ILE A 30 -9.37 2.46 -13.70
C ILE A 30 -10.55 2.78 -12.79
N VAL A 31 -10.91 1.85 -11.90
CA VAL A 31 -11.92 2.10 -10.86
C VAL A 31 -11.37 3.08 -9.84
N LEU A 32 -11.97 4.27 -9.74
CA LEU A 32 -11.64 5.27 -8.74
C LEU A 32 -12.34 4.97 -7.42
N LYS A 33 -13.64 4.69 -7.51
CA LYS A 33 -14.50 4.46 -6.35
C LYS A 33 -15.63 3.51 -6.72
N ARG A 34 -15.94 2.61 -5.80
CA ARG A 34 -17.06 1.68 -5.96
C ARG A 34 -18.25 2.07 -5.10
N TYR A 35 -19.41 2.18 -5.75
CA TYR A 35 -20.72 2.20 -5.11
C TYR A 35 -21.39 0.82 -5.20
N ARG A 36 -22.66 0.74 -4.82
CA ARG A 36 -23.38 -0.54 -4.76
C ARG A 36 -23.52 -1.19 -6.13
N ASP A 37 -24.12 -0.47 -7.07
CA ASP A 37 -24.47 -0.96 -8.42
C ASP A 37 -23.75 -0.16 -9.53
N GLU A 38 -22.92 0.81 -9.14
CA GLU A 38 -22.17 1.72 -10.02
C GLU A 38 -20.74 1.88 -9.52
N ALA A 39 -19.85 2.34 -10.40
CA ALA A 39 -18.50 2.73 -10.08
C ALA A 39 -18.17 4.06 -10.75
N LEU A 40 -17.41 4.89 -10.05
CA LEU A 40 -16.70 6.01 -10.64
C LEU A 40 -15.40 5.47 -11.25
N VAL A 41 -15.16 5.75 -12.52
CA VAL A 41 -13.99 5.25 -13.24
C VAL A 41 -13.30 6.38 -14.00
N TRP A 42 -11.99 6.24 -14.18
CA TRP A 42 -11.18 7.10 -15.01
C TRP A 42 -10.85 6.42 -16.33
N LEU A 43 -11.39 6.96 -17.42
CA LEU A 43 -11.11 6.47 -18.77
C LEU A 43 -9.66 6.80 -19.16
N GLU A 44 -9.00 5.92 -19.92
CA GLU A 44 -7.64 6.18 -20.43
C GLU A 44 -7.54 7.45 -21.29
N GLN A 45 -8.67 7.93 -21.85
CA GLN A 45 -8.77 9.18 -22.58
C GLN A 45 -8.75 10.44 -21.70
N GLY A 46 -8.67 10.30 -20.37
CA GLY A 46 -8.57 11.42 -19.44
C GLY A 46 -9.92 12.00 -18.98
N GLU A 47 -10.95 11.16 -18.91
CA GLU A 47 -12.30 11.56 -18.49
C GLU A 47 -12.78 10.71 -17.32
N GLU A 48 -13.34 11.36 -16.30
CA GLU A 48 -14.04 10.68 -15.21
C GLU A 48 -15.50 10.43 -15.58
N VAL A 49 -15.96 9.18 -15.46
CA VAL A 49 -17.35 8.81 -15.75
C VAL A 49 -17.92 7.88 -14.70
N THR A 50 -19.24 7.96 -14.50
CA THR A 50 -19.99 6.97 -13.72
C THR A 50 -20.44 5.85 -14.65
N ALA A 51 -20.10 4.61 -14.30
CA ALA A 51 -20.47 3.42 -15.04
C ALA A 51 -21.27 2.45 -14.17
N SER A 52 -22.34 1.90 -14.73
CA SER A 52 -23.09 0.83 -14.07
C SER A 52 -22.29 -0.48 -14.05
N ILE A 53 -22.44 -1.30 -13.01
CA ILE A 53 -21.70 -2.55 -12.87
C ILE A 53 -22.59 -3.71 -13.33
N ARG A 54 -22.10 -4.51 -14.28
CA ARG A 54 -22.81 -5.73 -14.70
C ARG A 54 -22.98 -6.66 -13.50
N ARG A 55 -24.20 -7.20 -13.29
CA ARG A 55 -24.54 -8.05 -12.12
C ARG A 55 -23.66 -9.29 -11.92
N THR A 56 -22.97 -9.75 -12.96
CA THR A 56 -22.04 -10.89 -12.92
C THR A 56 -20.65 -10.52 -12.44
N LEU A 57 -20.31 -9.22 -12.40
CA LEU A 57 -19.06 -8.70 -11.86
C LEU A 57 -19.22 -8.41 -10.38
N ASP A 58 -18.74 -9.34 -9.57
CA ASP A 58 -18.59 -9.13 -8.13
C ASP A 58 -17.20 -8.54 -7.80
N HIS A 59 -17.08 -7.93 -6.62
CA HIS A 59 -15.79 -7.61 -5.99
C HIS A 59 -14.80 -6.65 -6.72
N LEU A 60 -15.26 -5.75 -7.59
CA LEU A 60 -14.53 -4.53 -7.95
C LEU A 60 -14.08 -3.72 -6.71
N VAL A 61 -12.89 -3.16 -6.76
CA VAL A 61 -12.28 -2.27 -5.75
C VAL A 61 -11.49 -1.15 -6.46
N PRO A 62 -11.19 -0.03 -5.77
CA PRO A 62 -10.31 1.00 -6.32
C PRO A 62 -8.97 0.43 -6.83
N GLY A 63 -8.50 0.94 -7.96
CA GLY A 63 -7.32 0.48 -8.68
C GLY A 63 -7.56 -0.70 -9.63
N ASP A 64 -8.76 -1.28 -9.66
CA ASP A 64 -9.10 -2.27 -10.70
C ASP A 64 -9.06 -1.65 -12.09
N GLU A 65 -8.34 -2.30 -13.00
CA GLU A 65 -8.47 -2.05 -14.43
C GLU A 65 -9.71 -2.78 -14.96
N VAL A 66 -10.57 -2.06 -15.69
CA VAL A 66 -11.85 -2.57 -16.16
C VAL A 66 -12.12 -2.24 -17.63
N ALA A 67 -12.86 -3.13 -18.29
CA ALA A 67 -13.37 -2.95 -19.64
C ALA A 67 -14.79 -2.42 -19.57
N LEU A 68 -15.08 -1.43 -20.42
CA LEU A 68 -16.37 -0.78 -20.52
C LEU A 68 -16.99 -0.96 -21.90
N SER A 69 -18.31 -1.09 -21.92
CA SER A 69 -19.11 -0.98 -23.13
C SER A 69 -20.06 0.21 -23.04
N LYS A 70 -20.37 0.81 -24.18
CA LYS A 70 -21.26 1.96 -24.31
C LYS A 70 -22.62 1.50 -24.84
N ASP A 71 -23.54 1.19 -23.92
CA ASP A 71 -24.95 0.85 -24.23
C ASP A 71 -25.89 1.77 -23.45
N LYS A 72 -26.38 2.83 -24.10
CA LYS A 72 -27.19 3.92 -23.51
C LYS A 72 -26.53 4.65 -22.32
N GLY A 73 -25.30 4.29 -21.99
CA GLY A 73 -24.47 4.74 -20.89
C GLY A 73 -23.25 3.82 -20.77
N TRP A 74 -22.35 4.14 -19.84
CA TRP A 74 -21.17 3.31 -19.59
C TRP A 74 -21.53 2.13 -18.69
N VAL A 75 -21.11 0.93 -19.08
CA VAL A 75 -21.31 -0.31 -18.32
C VAL A 75 -19.97 -1.02 -18.16
N VAL A 76 -19.58 -1.32 -16.93
CA VAL A 76 -18.43 -2.18 -16.64
C VAL A 76 -18.80 -3.62 -16.96
N THR A 77 -18.18 -4.20 -17.99
CA THR A 77 -18.51 -5.54 -18.51
C THR A 77 -17.54 -6.62 -18.07
N ALA A 78 -16.26 -6.27 -17.89
CA ALA A 78 -15.23 -7.16 -17.37
C ALA A 78 -14.17 -6.42 -16.53
N ARG A 79 -13.40 -7.19 -15.75
CA ARG A 79 -12.27 -6.73 -14.95
C ARG A 79 -11.01 -7.45 -15.42
N PHE A 80 -9.96 -6.70 -15.71
CA PHE A 80 -8.66 -7.27 -16.05
C PHE A 80 -8.05 -8.03 -14.85
N PRO A 81 -7.13 -8.99 -15.08
CA PRO A 81 -6.41 -9.66 -14.00
C PRO A 81 -5.66 -8.66 -13.12
N ARG A 82 -5.74 -8.85 -11.80
CA ARG A 82 -5.01 -8.02 -10.85
C ARG A 82 -3.56 -8.47 -10.72
N LYS A 83 -2.66 -7.51 -10.64
CA LYS A 83 -1.24 -7.74 -10.32
C LYS A 83 -1.04 -7.88 -8.81
N THR A 84 -1.67 -7.01 -8.03
CA THR A 84 -1.63 -7.01 -6.56
C THR A 84 -3.02 -6.83 -5.97
N VAL A 85 -3.23 -7.31 -4.75
CA VAL A 85 -4.50 -7.17 -4.03
C VAL A 85 -4.25 -6.85 -2.58
N LEU A 86 -4.73 -5.68 -2.15
CA LEU A 86 -4.77 -5.36 -0.74
C LEU A 86 -6.06 -5.89 -0.15
N SER A 87 -5.95 -6.66 0.92
CA SER A 87 -7.09 -7.23 1.62
C SER A 87 -7.03 -7.02 3.12
N ARG A 88 -8.20 -7.07 3.75
CA ARG A 88 -8.33 -7.09 5.20
C ARG A 88 -9.25 -8.20 5.63
N ASP A 89 -8.82 -8.94 6.64
CA ASP A 89 -9.68 -9.93 7.27
C ASP A 89 -10.76 -9.24 8.09
N SER A 90 -12.01 -9.61 7.82
CA SER A 90 -13.10 -9.19 8.67
C SER A 90 -13.11 -10.01 9.96
N ARG A 91 -13.65 -9.45 11.04
CA ARG A 91 -13.89 -10.14 12.32
C ARG A 91 -14.71 -11.45 12.19
N LEU A 92 -15.34 -11.68 11.04
CA LEU A 92 -16.13 -12.87 10.72
C LEU A 92 -15.35 -13.89 9.85
N GLY A 93 -14.02 -13.76 9.75
CA GLY A 93 -13.15 -14.69 9.03
C GLY A 93 -13.26 -14.62 7.49
N LYS A 94 -13.90 -13.59 6.94
CA LYS A 94 -13.95 -13.36 5.49
C LYS A 94 -12.97 -12.26 5.11
N THR A 95 -11.99 -12.59 4.29
CA THR A 95 -11.09 -11.63 3.64
C THR A 95 -11.87 -10.75 2.67
N LYS A 96 -11.78 -9.43 2.85
CA LYS A 96 -12.38 -8.45 1.93
C LYS A 96 -11.27 -7.72 1.20
N TRP A 97 -11.38 -7.67 -0.12
CA TRP A 97 -10.53 -6.84 -0.96
C TRP A 97 -10.83 -5.36 -0.72
N ILE A 98 -9.78 -4.57 -0.58
CA ILE A 98 -9.80 -3.14 -0.29
C ILE A 98 -9.38 -2.34 -1.52
N ALA A 99 -8.31 -2.80 -2.17
CA ALA A 99 -7.69 -2.13 -3.30
C ALA A 99 -6.96 -3.15 -4.18
N ALA A 100 -6.65 -2.75 -5.41
CA ALA A 100 -5.98 -3.57 -6.40
C ALA A 100 -4.89 -2.79 -7.13
N ASN A 101 -3.96 -3.53 -7.74
CA ASN A 101 -2.93 -2.99 -8.65
C ASN A 101 -2.08 -1.88 -8.03
N ILE A 102 -1.88 -1.92 -6.71
CA ILE A 102 -0.86 -1.13 -6.02
C ILE A 102 0.50 -1.59 -6.51
N THR A 103 1.38 -0.67 -6.85
CA THR A 103 2.73 -0.93 -7.33
C THR A 103 3.78 -0.55 -6.29
N GLN A 104 3.47 0.42 -5.43
CA GLN A 104 4.38 0.86 -4.36
C GLN A 104 3.67 1.25 -3.06
N MET A 105 4.41 1.11 -1.96
CA MET A 105 4.00 1.49 -0.61
C MET A 105 4.91 2.61 -0.11
N ILE A 106 4.34 3.80 0.07
CA ILE A 106 5.01 4.95 0.65
C ILE A 106 4.88 4.86 2.17
N ILE A 107 5.99 4.53 2.83
CA ILE A 107 6.12 4.40 4.27
C ILE A 107 6.49 5.77 4.81
N VAL A 108 5.50 6.49 5.32
CA VAL A 108 5.65 7.84 5.85
C VAL A 108 6.16 7.78 7.28
N LEU A 109 7.40 8.21 7.44
CA LEU A 109 8.11 8.41 8.69
C LEU A 109 8.09 9.91 9.03
N ALA A 110 8.58 10.28 10.21
CA ALA A 110 8.75 11.68 10.56
C ALA A 110 9.97 11.89 11.45
N VAL A 111 10.54 13.08 11.41
CA VAL A 111 11.53 13.51 12.43
C VAL A 111 10.86 13.54 13.81
N VAL A 112 9.62 14.02 13.88
CA VAL A 112 8.81 14.05 15.11
C VAL A 112 7.35 13.67 14.85
N PRO A 113 6.79 12.61 15.50
CA PRO A 113 7.50 11.64 16.33
C PRO A 113 8.38 10.71 15.49
N GLU A 114 9.56 10.38 16.02
CA GLU A 114 10.44 9.36 15.45
C GLU A 114 9.69 8.02 15.36
N THR A 115 9.95 7.26 14.30
CA THR A 115 9.31 5.95 14.08
C THR A 115 10.28 4.85 14.48
N SER A 116 9.85 3.94 15.36
CA SER A 116 10.69 2.84 15.82
C SER A 116 11.08 1.89 14.67
N ALA A 117 12.27 1.28 14.76
CA ALA A 117 12.73 0.34 13.73
C ALA A 117 11.74 -0.82 13.57
N SER A 118 11.21 -1.32 14.69
CA SER A 118 10.21 -2.39 14.69
C SER A 118 8.97 -2.05 13.86
N LEU A 119 8.52 -0.79 13.86
CA LEU A 119 7.36 -0.39 13.07
C LEU A 119 7.71 -0.26 11.57
N ILE A 120 8.91 0.26 11.25
CA ILE A 120 9.41 0.32 9.87
C ILE A 120 9.50 -1.09 9.28
N ASP A 121 10.09 -2.03 10.01
CA ASP A 121 10.21 -3.44 9.63
C ASP A 121 8.86 -4.07 9.31
N ASN A 122 7.82 -3.77 10.11
CA ASN A 122 6.47 -4.28 9.86
C ASN A 122 5.89 -3.75 8.54
N TYR A 123 6.17 -2.50 8.18
CA TYR A 123 5.77 -1.94 6.88
C TYR A 123 6.58 -2.53 5.73
N LEU A 124 7.89 -2.76 5.91
CA LEU A 124 8.72 -3.42 4.90
C LEU A 124 8.24 -4.86 4.65
N LEU A 125 7.89 -5.59 5.71
CA LEU A 125 7.30 -6.92 5.61
C LEU A 125 5.93 -6.90 4.94
N ALA A 126 5.11 -5.89 5.22
CA ALA A 126 3.84 -5.68 4.54
C ALA A 126 4.01 -5.42 3.04
N ALA A 127 4.97 -4.59 2.65
CA ALA A 127 5.28 -4.31 1.25
C ALA A 127 5.77 -5.58 0.53
N ALA A 128 6.66 -6.35 1.17
CA ALA A 128 7.14 -7.63 0.67
C ALA A 128 6.01 -8.63 0.46
N ASN A 129 5.13 -8.80 1.44
CA ASN A 129 3.98 -9.69 1.35
C ASN A 129 2.97 -9.29 0.27
N LEU A 130 2.75 -7.99 0.07
CA LEU A 130 1.90 -7.47 -1.00
C LEU A 130 2.57 -7.56 -2.38
N GLY A 131 3.90 -7.76 -2.43
CA GLY A 131 4.68 -7.79 -3.66
C GLY A 131 4.84 -6.40 -4.29
N VAL A 132 4.95 -5.35 -3.47
CA VAL A 132 5.07 -3.95 -3.93
C VAL A 132 6.38 -3.33 -3.47
N LYS A 133 6.84 -2.33 -4.21
CA LYS A 133 8.07 -1.59 -3.90
C LYS A 133 7.88 -0.74 -2.63
N PRO A 134 8.66 -0.93 -1.55
CA PRO A 134 8.65 -0.01 -0.41
C PRO A 134 9.48 1.23 -0.72
N ILE A 135 8.95 2.41 -0.34
CA ILE A 135 9.67 3.69 -0.38
C ILE A 135 9.54 4.33 0.99
N LEU A 136 10.67 4.71 1.59
CA LEU A 136 10.69 5.46 2.84
C LEU A 136 10.56 6.96 2.55
N LEU A 137 9.66 7.63 3.25
CA LEU A 137 9.47 9.08 3.14
C LEU A 137 9.58 9.70 4.54
N VAL A 138 10.69 10.37 4.81
CA VAL A 138 10.91 11.08 6.08
C VAL A 138 10.29 12.46 5.99
N ASN A 139 9.15 12.65 6.66
CA ASN A 139 8.43 13.91 6.68
C ASN A 139 8.88 14.82 7.84
N LYS A 140 8.47 16.09 7.77
CA LYS A 140 8.73 17.13 8.78
C LYS A 140 10.21 17.41 9.01
N VAL A 141 11.00 17.39 7.94
CA VAL A 141 12.44 17.70 8.01
C VAL A 141 12.72 19.14 8.44
N ASP A 142 11.73 20.03 8.34
CA ASP A 142 11.75 21.39 8.88
C ASP A 142 11.83 21.43 10.42
N LEU A 143 11.54 20.33 11.12
CA LEU A 143 11.64 20.22 12.57
C LEU A 143 12.98 19.67 13.05
N ALA A 144 13.87 19.24 12.15
CA ALA A 144 15.18 18.75 12.53
C ALA A 144 16.16 19.89 12.77
N GLU A 145 17.10 19.71 13.69
CA GLU A 145 18.22 20.66 13.89
C GLU A 145 19.10 20.79 12.65
N SER A 146 19.26 19.68 11.93
CA SER A 146 19.91 19.57 10.61
C SER A 146 19.30 18.40 9.86
N LEU A 147 19.42 18.39 8.53
CA LEU A 147 18.90 17.29 7.72
C LEU A 147 19.59 15.97 8.08
N GLU A 148 20.90 16.01 8.32
CA GLU A 148 21.71 14.87 8.73
C GLU A 148 21.18 14.28 10.06
N ALA A 149 20.93 15.11 11.07
CA ALA A 149 20.41 14.65 12.35
C ALA A 149 19.00 14.04 12.23
N GLY A 150 18.13 14.63 11.39
CA GLY A 150 16.78 14.10 11.16
C GLY A 150 16.76 12.78 10.38
N LEU A 151 17.82 12.47 9.65
CA LEU A 151 17.95 11.25 8.84
C LEU A 151 18.71 10.12 9.50
N GLU A 152 19.54 10.41 10.50
CA GLU A 152 20.40 9.42 11.14
C GLU A 152 19.65 8.15 11.62
N PRO A 153 18.45 8.22 12.21
CA PRO A 153 17.69 7.02 12.59
C PRO A 153 17.33 6.09 11.41
N TYR A 154 17.28 6.64 10.20
CA TYR A 154 16.82 5.95 9.00
C TYR A 154 17.95 5.56 8.04
N LYS A 155 19.18 5.99 8.31
CA LYS A 155 20.36 5.78 7.46
C LYS A 155 20.67 4.30 7.23
N LEU A 156 20.46 3.45 8.24
CA LEU A 156 20.60 2.00 8.11
C LEU A 156 19.77 1.47 6.93
N TYR A 157 18.52 1.90 6.78
CA TYR A 157 17.67 1.42 5.68
C TYR A 157 18.15 1.91 4.32
N GLN A 158 18.69 3.12 4.24
CA GLN A 158 19.31 3.62 3.02
C GLN A 158 20.54 2.78 2.63
N ASP A 159 21.39 2.42 3.60
CA ASP A 159 22.56 1.57 3.39
C ASP A 159 22.19 0.12 3.00
N LEU A 160 20.98 -0.32 3.38
CA LEU A 160 20.38 -1.58 2.94
C LEU A 160 19.78 -1.51 1.53
N GLY A 161 19.76 -0.32 0.90
CA GLY A 161 19.30 -0.11 -0.47
C GLY A 161 17.83 0.27 -0.60
N PHE A 162 17.15 0.62 0.49
CA PHE A 162 15.79 1.16 0.42
C PHE A 162 15.82 2.60 -0.10
N GLU A 163 14.91 2.92 -1.03
CA GLU A 163 14.72 4.30 -1.47
C GLU A 163 14.20 5.16 -0.33
N LEU A 164 14.87 6.28 -0.10
CA LEU A 164 14.55 7.22 0.95
C LEU A 164 14.43 8.62 0.36
N TYR A 165 13.27 9.24 0.55
CA TYR A 165 13.02 10.63 0.23
C TYR A 165 12.75 11.42 1.50
N VAL A 166 12.95 12.73 1.40
CA VAL A 166 12.67 13.68 2.47
C VAL A 166 11.62 14.67 2.02
N CYS A 167 10.75 15.08 2.94
CA CYS A 167 9.81 16.14 2.66
C CYS A 167 9.46 16.97 3.89
N SER A 168 9.02 18.19 3.63
CA SER A 168 8.20 18.96 4.55
C SER A 168 7.01 19.51 3.79
N VAL A 169 5.82 19.34 4.34
CA VAL A 169 4.59 19.95 3.80
C VAL A 169 4.69 21.48 3.74
N ASN A 170 5.50 22.07 4.62
CA ASN A 170 5.73 23.51 4.68
C ASN A 170 6.74 24.01 3.63
N GLN A 171 7.42 23.09 2.93
CA GLN A 171 8.47 23.38 1.93
C GLN A 171 8.17 22.60 0.64
N PRO A 172 7.25 23.09 -0.22
CA PRO A 172 6.77 22.37 -1.39
C PRO A 172 7.87 21.89 -2.36
N GLU A 173 9.00 22.58 -2.41
CA GLU A 173 10.19 22.21 -3.19
C GLU A 173 10.75 20.83 -2.80
N THR A 174 10.57 20.40 -1.55
CA THR A 174 11.02 19.09 -1.08
C THR A 174 10.17 17.94 -1.63
N LEU A 175 8.96 18.22 -2.12
CA LEU A 175 8.06 17.20 -2.66
C LEU A 175 8.37 16.82 -4.11
N VAL A 176 9.28 17.52 -4.79
CA VAL A 176 9.58 17.27 -6.21
C VAL A 176 10.05 15.83 -6.44
N ALA A 177 11.00 15.35 -5.63
CA ALA A 177 11.51 13.98 -5.76
C ALA A 177 10.42 12.93 -5.49
N LEU A 178 9.58 13.17 -4.48
CA LEU A 178 8.43 12.30 -4.20
C LEU A 178 7.44 12.28 -5.37
N LYS A 179 7.08 13.44 -5.94
CA LYS A 179 6.16 13.51 -7.09
C LYS A 179 6.69 12.73 -8.30
N GLN A 180 8.00 12.79 -8.56
CA GLN A 180 8.63 11.98 -9.60
C GLN A 180 8.55 10.49 -9.30
N ALA A 181 8.74 10.07 -8.04
CA ALA A 181 8.59 8.68 -7.65
C ALA A 181 7.13 8.18 -7.70
N LEU A 182 6.15 9.07 -7.65
CA LEU A 182 4.72 8.74 -7.74
C LEU A 182 4.18 8.70 -9.18
N LEU A 183 4.94 9.24 -10.15
CA LEU A 183 4.54 9.33 -11.55
C LEU A 183 4.28 7.94 -12.13
N ASP A 184 3.13 7.76 -12.77
CA ASP A 184 2.69 6.49 -13.39
C ASP A 184 2.57 5.28 -12.43
N GLU A 185 2.69 5.51 -11.12
CA GLU A 185 2.61 4.49 -10.09
C GLU A 185 1.28 4.55 -9.33
N THR A 186 0.79 3.40 -8.86
CA THR A 186 -0.34 3.32 -7.93
C THR A 186 0.18 3.12 -6.52
N SER A 187 0.04 4.15 -5.71
CA SER A 187 0.70 4.25 -4.41
C SER A 187 -0.28 4.13 -3.26
N ILE A 188 0.17 3.56 -2.15
CA ILE A 188 -0.53 3.62 -0.87
C ILE A 188 0.36 4.22 0.20
N PHE A 189 -0.23 5.05 1.06
CA PHE A 189 0.50 5.74 2.14
C PHE A 189 0.23 5.05 3.48
N VAL A 190 1.28 4.56 4.12
CA VAL A 190 1.26 3.94 5.45
C VAL A 190 2.18 4.68 6.41
N GLY A 191 2.02 4.46 7.72
CA GLY A 191 2.82 5.13 8.75
C GLY A 191 2.02 5.35 10.04
N GLN A 192 2.69 5.64 11.14
CA GLN A 192 2.02 5.88 12.43
C GLN A 192 1.15 7.15 12.43
N SER A 193 0.28 7.29 13.43
CA SER A 193 -0.46 8.54 13.62
C SER A 193 0.50 9.71 13.86
N GLY A 194 0.15 10.90 13.39
CA GLY A 194 0.94 12.12 13.64
C GLY A 194 2.13 12.35 12.70
N VAL A 195 2.54 11.41 11.85
CA VAL A 195 3.66 11.61 10.87
C VAL A 195 3.33 12.57 9.72
N GLY A 196 2.07 12.96 9.57
CA GLY A 196 1.65 13.95 8.55
C GLY A 196 1.09 13.38 7.24
N LYS A 197 0.70 12.09 7.20
CA LYS A 197 0.09 11.46 6.00
C LYS A 197 -1.07 12.25 5.41
N SER A 198 -2.03 12.67 6.25
CA SER A 198 -3.21 13.41 5.77
C SER A 198 -2.83 14.76 5.17
N SER A 199 -1.88 15.47 5.79
CA SER A 199 -1.37 16.75 5.29
C SER A 199 -0.64 16.55 3.96
N LEU A 200 0.21 15.53 3.85
CA LEU A 200 0.88 15.17 2.58
C LEU A 200 -0.14 14.86 1.48
N LEU A 201 -1.16 14.06 1.77
CA LEU A 201 -2.20 13.74 0.79
C LEU A 201 -2.97 14.99 0.35
N GLN A 202 -3.24 15.93 1.24
CA GLN A 202 -3.87 17.22 0.89
C GLN A 202 -2.98 18.06 -0.03
N THR A 203 -1.67 18.10 0.23
CA THR A 203 -0.72 18.83 -0.60
C THR A 203 -0.55 18.20 -1.99
N LEU A 204 -0.57 16.87 -2.06
CA LEU A 204 -0.51 16.12 -3.33
C LEU A 204 -1.83 16.17 -4.12
N LEU A 205 -2.96 16.37 -3.42
CA LEU A 205 -4.30 16.40 -4.01
C LEU A 205 -5.01 17.74 -3.69
N PRO A 206 -4.53 18.87 -4.23
CA PRO A 206 -5.08 20.19 -3.89
C PRO A 206 -6.58 20.32 -4.21
N HIS A 207 -7.07 19.63 -5.25
CA HIS A 207 -8.49 19.62 -5.61
C HIS A 207 -9.39 18.93 -4.58
N LYS A 208 -8.88 17.92 -3.85
CA LYS A 208 -9.61 17.22 -2.79
C LYS A 208 -9.80 18.11 -1.54
N ALA A 209 -8.88 19.03 -1.28
CA ALA A 209 -9.01 19.96 -0.16
C ALA A 209 -10.22 20.88 -0.32
N LEU A 210 -10.60 21.21 -1.56
CA LEU A 210 -11.79 22.01 -1.87
C LEU A 210 -13.09 21.27 -1.55
N GLU A 211 -13.19 19.98 -1.92
CA GLU A 211 -14.37 19.16 -1.59
C GLU A 211 -14.54 18.95 -0.08
N VAL A 212 -13.44 18.76 0.66
CA VAL A 212 -13.51 18.64 2.13
C VAL A 212 -13.92 19.98 2.76
N GLY A 213 -13.49 21.12 2.21
CA GLY A 213 -13.88 22.46 2.64
C GLY A 213 -15.39 22.74 2.46
N GLU A 214 -15.95 22.39 1.30
CA GLU A 214 -17.38 22.56 1.00
C GLU A 214 -18.28 21.57 1.74
N ILE A 215 -17.80 20.37 2.05
CA ILE A 215 -18.54 19.35 2.82
C ILE A 215 -18.44 19.60 4.34
N SER A 216 -17.35 20.22 4.81
CA SER A 216 -17.10 20.55 6.23
C SER A 216 -18.19 21.45 6.83
N GLU A 217 -18.74 22.40 6.06
CA GLU A 217 -19.85 23.24 6.54
C GLU A 217 -21.17 22.46 6.74
N LYS A 218 -21.37 21.34 6.06
CA LYS A 218 -22.57 20.48 6.23
C LYS A 218 -22.37 19.29 7.18
N GLN A 219 -21.15 18.98 7.59
CA GLN A 219 -20.84 17.83 8.46
C GLN A 219 -20.12 18.23 9.76
N GLN A 220 -20.57 19.31 10.41
CA GLN A 220 -20.19 19.67 11.78
C GLN A 220 -20.77 18.71 12.85
N LEU A 221 -20.62 17.40 12.68
CA LEU A 221 -20.77 16.41 13.76
C LEU A 221 -19.82 15.25 13.48
N GLY A 222 -18.81 15.12 14.33
CA GLY A 222 -17.64 14.29 14.07
C GLY A 222 -17.90 12.79 13.91
N ARG A 223 -17.03 12.16 13.14
CA ARG A 223 -16.35 10.88 13.43
C ARG A 223 -15.53 10.50 12.21
N HIS A 224 -14.30 10.10 12.45
CA HIS A 224 -13.43 9.41 11.50
C HIS A 224 -14.12 8.19 10.86
N THR A 225 -14.90 8.38 9.77
CA THR A 225 -15.74 7.30 9.22
C THR A 225 -15.90 7.31 7.70
N THR A 226 -14.87 7.67 6.92
CA THR A 226 -14.88 7.34 5.49
C THR A 226 -14.65 5.83 5.35
N SER A 227 -15.72 5.06 5.18
CA SER A 227 -15.69 3.58 5.27
C SER A 227 -15.23 2.90 3.98
N LEU A 228 -15.02 3.69 2.92
CA LEU A 228 -14.73 3.22 1.56
C LEU A 228 -13.34 3.69 1.16
N SER A 229 -12.58 2.79 0.57
CA SER A 229 -11.33 3.11 -0.10
C SER A 229 -11.62 3.86 -1.39
N GLU A 230 -10.71 4.73 -1.77
CA GLU A 230 -10.83 5.59 -2.95
C GLU A 230 -9.46 5.79 -3.58
N TYR A 231 -9.41 5.74 -4.90
CA TYR A 231 -8.23 6.02 -5.71
C TYR A 231 -8.32 7.45 -6.21
N PHE A 232 -7.29 8.24 -5.93
CA PHE A 232 -7.15 9.62 -6.36
C PHE A 232 -6.07 9.71 -7.42
N LEU A 233 -6.39 10.34 -8.54
CA LEU A 233 -5.40 10.66 -9.57
C LEU A 233 -4.54 11.83 -9.10
N LEU A 234 -3.24 11.74 -9.34
CA LEU A 234 -2.34 12.84 -9.08
C LEU A 234 -2.29 13.78 -10.29
N PRO A 235 -2.19 15.11 -10.10
CA PRO A 235 -2.14 16.07 -11.21
C PRO A 235 -1.00 15.80 -12.18
N GLU A 236 0.14 15.35 -11.68
CA GLU A 236 1.33 15.07 -12.47
C GLU A 236 1.31 13.67 -13.13
N GLY A 237 0.36 12.80 -12.79
CA GLY A 237 0.27 11.41 -13.26
C GLY A 237 0.47 10.38 -12.14
N GLY A 238 0.00 9.15 -12.36
CA GLY A 238 -0.12 8.13 -11.32
C GLY A 238 -1.32 8.34 -10.39
N GLY A 239 -1.34 7.66 -9.26
CA GLY A 239 -2.43 7.81 -8.29
C GLY A 239 -2.16 7.26 -6.91
N VAL A 240 -3.01 7.66 -5.97
CA VAL A 240 -2.93 7.29 -4.56
C VAL A 240 -4.22 6.69 -4.08
N ILE A 241 -4.14 5.51 -3.46
CA ILE A 241 -5.28 4.89 -2.81
C ILE A 241 -5.30 5.30 -1.32
N ASP A 242 -6.33 6.03 -0.91
CA ASP A 242 -6.58 6.30 0.50
C ASP A 242 -7.60 5.29 1.03
N SER A 243 -7.22 4.58 2.09
CA SER A 243 -8.09 3.63 2.77
C SER A 243 -7.95 3.79 4.27
N PRO A 244 -8.99 4.28 4.97
CA PRO A 244 -8.92 4.48 6.42
C PRO A 244 -8.61 3.22 7.22
N GLY A 245 -8.90 2.03 6.67
CA GLY A 245 -8.58 0.73 7.29
C GLY A 245 -7.16 0.22 7.07
N VAL A 246 -6.37 0.88 6.22
CA VAL A 246 -4.97 0.48 5.91
C VAL A 246 -3.96 1.27 6.76
N ARG A 247 -4.43 2.33 7.42
CA ARG A 247 -3.60 3.20 8.27
C ARG A 247 -3.03 2.49 9.50
N GLU A 248 -3.61 1.36 9.90
CA GLU A 248 -3.20 0.50 11.01
C GLU A 248 -2.93 -0.93 10.51
N PHE A 249 -2.07 -1.05 9.49
CA PHE A 249 -1.74 -2.33 8.86
C PHE A 249 -0.99 -3.24 9.85
N VAL A 250 -1.65 -4.30 10.35
CA VAL A 250 -1.01 -5.38 11.10
C VAL A 250 -1.04 -6.62 10.21
N LEU A 251 0.14 -7.09 9.81
CA LEU A 251 0.28 -8.28 9.01
C LEU A 251 0.20 -9.54 9.91
N ASN A 252 -0.84 -10.34 9.69
CA ASN A 252 -1.06 -11.57 10.47
C ASN A 252 -0.28 -12.75 9.89
N GLU A 253 -0.30 -12.89 8.56
CA GLU A 253 0.28 -14.01 7.82
C GLU A 253 1.32 -13.48 6.83
N PHE A 254 2.47 -14.13 6.77
CA PHE A 254 3.55 -13.83 5.83
C PHE A 254 4.40 -15.09 5.62
N SER A 255 5.03 -15.17 4.45
CA SER A 255 5.92 -16.28 4.11
C SER A 255 7.34 -16.05 4.62
N ALA A 256 8.14 -17.11 4.73
CA ALA A 256 9.58 -16.97 4.97
C ALA A 256 10.27 -16.14 3.88
N SER A 257 9.81 -16.23 2.63
CA SER A 257 10.33 -15.43 1.52
C SER A 257 10.05 -13.94 1.72
N ASP A 258 8.89 -13.58 2.26
CA ASP A 258 8.53 -12.18 2.55
C ASP A 258 9.49 -11.61 3.61
N LEU A 259 9.83 -12.43 4.61
CA LEU A 259 10.79 -12.06 5.64
C LEU A 259 12.19 -11.81 5.07
N PHE A 260 12.69 -12.67 4.18
CA PHE A 260 13.99 -12.44 3.52
C PHE A 260 13.98 -11.17 2.64
N THR A 261 12.87 -10.86 1.98
CA THR A 261 12.71 -9.63 1.20
C THR A 261 12.70 -8.39 2.10
N ALA A 262 12.07 -8.45 3.27
CA ALA A 262 11.99 -7.34 4.23
C ALA A 262 13.31 -7.08 5.00
N PHE A 263 14.15 -8.12 5.10
CA PHE A 263 15.46 -8.10 5.77
C PHE A 263 16.58 -8.47 4.79
N PRO A 264 16.86 -7.61 3.79
CA PRO A 264 17.81 -7.91 2.71
C PRO A 264 19.24 -8.19 3.19
N GLU A 265 19.64 -7.66 4.36
CA GLU A 265 20.92 -7.95 4.98
C GLU A 265 21.14 -9.43 5.28
N LEU A 266 20.07 -10.22 5.47
CA LEU A 266 20.16 -11.67 5.67
C LEU A 266 20.81 -12.36 4.47
N MET A 267 20.60 -11.85 3.27
CA MET A 267 21.22 -12.37 2.04
C MET A 267 22.74 -12.11 1.99
N ARG A 268 23.23 -11.19 2.81
CA ARG A 268 24.66 -10.87 2.95
C ARG A 268 25.34 -11.74 4.01
N THR A 269 24.58 -12.62 4.69
CA THR A 269 25.09 -13.52 5.72
C THR A 269 25.60 -14.83 5.15
N GLY A 270 26.61 -15.40 5.81
CA GLY A 270 26.95 -16.82 5.66
C GLY A 270 26.07 -17.70 6.55
N SER A 271 26.36 -19.00 6.58
CA SER A 271 25.72 -19.92 7.53
C SER A 271 26.30 -19.77 8.93
N CYS A 272 25.48 -20.05 9.95
CA CYS A 272 25.99 -20.17 11.31
C CYS A 272 26.98 -21.33 11.42
N GLN A 273 27.99 -21.19 12.29
CA GLN A 273 28.97 -22.25 12.56
C GLN A 273 28.30 -23.54 13.07
N PHE A 274 27.24 -23.41 13.87
CA PHE A 274 26.50 -24.53 14.44
C PHE A 274 25.13 -24.68 13.78
N ARG A 275 24.73 -25.93 13.49
CA ARG A 275 23.45 -26.26 12.85
C ARG A 275 22.22 -25.98 13.74
N ASN A 276 22.40 -26.01 15.06
CA ASN A 276 21.35 -25.81 16.07
C ASN A 276 21.48 -24.45 16.79
N CYS A 277 22.08 -23.47 16.14
CA CYS A 277 22.21 -22.11 16.67
C CYS A 277 20.82 -21.51 16.94
N GLN A 278 20.61 -21.04 18.16
CA GLN A 278 19.44 -20.31 18.63
C GLN A 278 19.54 -18.81 18.33
N HIS A 279 20.71 -18.36 17.84
CA HIS A 279 21.02 -16.98 17.48
C HIS A 279 20.95 -16.01 18.66
N GLU A 280 21.36 -16.44 19.85
CA GLU A 280 21.32 -15.60 21.05
C GLU A 280 22.72 -15.07 21.38
N ALA A 281 23.62 -15.96 21.80
CA ALA A 281 24.98 -15.61 22.24
C ALA A 281 26.06 -16.55 21.71
N GLU A 282 25.72 -17.46 20.79
CA GLU A 282 26.66 -18.47 20.32
C GLU A 282 27.82 -17.87 19.51
N PRO A 283 29.07 -18.34 19.74
CA PRO A 283 30.19 -17.96 18.91
C PRO A 283 29.97 -18.46 17.47
N GLY A 284 30.33 -17.64 16.48
CA GLY A 284 30.16 -17.98 15.07
C GLY A 284 28.72 -17.95 14.56
N CYS A 285 27.78 -17.34 15.29
CA CYS A 285 26.45 -17.04 14.77
C CYS A 285 26.52 -15.96 13.69
N ALA A 286 26.03 -16.28 12.49
CA ALA A 286 26.04 -15.35 11.36
C ALA A 286 25.12 -14.14 11.58
N LEU A 287 23.98 -14.33 12.26
CA LEU A 287 23.03 -13.26 12.53
C LEU A 287 23.54 -12.25 13.56
N THR A 288 24.13 -12.71 14.68
CA THR A 288 24.77 -11.80 15.64
C THR A 288 26.02 -11.15 15.04
N GLY A 289 26.64 -11.79 14.03
CA GLY A 289 27.67 -11.21 13.18
C GLY A 289 27.21 -9.96 12.42
N LEU A 290 25.97 -9.92 11.92
CA LEU A 290 25.40 -8.73 11.28
C LEU A 290 25.31 -7.55 12.25
N VAL A 291 24.87 -7.83 13.48
CA VAL A 291 24.74 -6.80 14.52
C VAL A 291 26.11 -6.24 14.90
N LYS A 292 27.09 -7.12 15.15
CA LYS A 292 28.47 -6.71 15.45
C LYS A 292 29.14 -5.96 14.29
N GLY A 293 28.77 -6.29 13.06
CA GLY A 293 29.27 -5.63 11.85
C GLY A 293 28.54 -4.34 11.48
N GLY A 294 27.52 -3.93 12.23
CA GLY A 294 26.74 -2.71 11.95
C GLY A 294 25.79 -2.81 10.76
N LEU A 295 25.60 -4.00 10.17
CA LEU A 295 24.66 -4.23 9.06
C LEU A 295 23.22 -4.41 9.51
N MET A 296 22.99 -4.58 10.81
CA MET A 296 21.67 -4.70 11.43
C MET A 296 21.73 -4.05 12.82
N SER A 297 20.75 -3.23 13.18
CA SER A 297 20.66 -2.68 14.54
C SER A 297 20.18 -3.74 15.54
N ALA A 298 20.46 -3.54 16.83
CA ALA A 298 20.00 -4.44 17.88
C ALA A 298 18.46 -4.53 17.92
N GLU A 299 17.76 -3.39 17.80
CA GLU A 299 16.28 -3.36 17.77
C GLU A 299 15.73 -4.15 16.58
N ARG A 300 16.29 -3.95 15.39
CA ARG A 300 15.87 -4.66 14.16
C ARG A 300 16.16 -6.16 14.25
N PHE A 301 17.26 -6.56 14.89
CA PHE A 301 17.57 -7.96 15.16
C PHE A 301 16.56 -8.61 16.12
N GLU A 302 16.25 -7.96 17.25
CA GLU A 302 15.26 -8.44 18.22
C GLU A 302 13.88 -8.60 17.57
N HIS A 303 13.50 -7.63 16.74
CA HIS A 303 12.24 -7.68 16.02
C HIS A 303 12.22 -8.77 14.93
N PHE A 304 13.31 -8.92 14.16
CA PHE A 304 13.48 -10.03 13.23
C PHE A 304 13.29 -11.38 13.93
N MET A 305 13.95 -11.61 15.06
CA MET A 305 13.84 -12.86 15.82
C MET A 305 12.41 -13.12 16.30
N THR A 306 11.67 -12.06 16.66
CA THR A 306 10.26 -12.14 17.01
C THR A 306 9.40 -12.59 15.83
N LEU A 307 9.63 -12.02 14.64
CA LEU A 307 8.92 -12.38 13.41
C LEU A 307 9.28 -13.80 12.93
N PHE A 308 10.57 -14.16 12.99
CA PHE A 308 11.06 -15.49 12.62
C PHE A 308 10.44 -16.60 13.46
N LYS A 309 10.34 -16.40 14.79
CA LYS A 309 9.65 -17.33 15.71
C LYS A 309 8.15 -17.44 15.41
N ARG A 310 7.50 -16.39 14.91
CA ARG A 310 6.09 -16.42 14.47
C ARG A 310 5.91 -17.20 13.17
N ALA A 311 6.81 -17.01 12.19
CA ALA A 311 6.77 -17.69 10.90
C ALA A 311 7.07 -19.21 10.98
N SER A 312 7.78 -19.63 12.03
CA SER A 312 8.17 -21.03 12.24
C SER A 312 7.12 -21.87 13.01
N ARG A 313 5.95 -21.30 13.31
CA ARG A 313 4.82 -21.97 13.97
C ARG A 313 3.74 -22.34 12.97
#